data_AF-A0A7C1QGT3-F1
#
_entry.id   AF-A0A7C1QGT3-F1
#
_cell.length_a   1.000
_cell.length_b   1.000
_cell.length_c   1.000
_cell.angle_alpha   90.00
_cell.angle_beta   90.00
_cell.angle_gamma   90.00
#
_symmetry.space_group_name_H-M   'P 1'
#
loop_
_entity.id
_entity.type
_entity.pdbx_description
1 polymer ?
#
loop_
_entity_poly.entity_id
_entity_poly.type
_entity_poly.pdbx_seq_one_letter_code
_entity_poly.pdbx_strand_id
1 'polypeptide(L)' 'MEGSGWPFLLYTEQAKEYANQRFHSHHQRFNKLIWGAKDFNDKARISLRELEDIELIDSCFQDIDIKYFKKID' A
#
# COMPACT_ATOMS: atom_id res chain seq x y z
N MET A 1 -2.51 -3.49 -3.73
CA MET A 1 -3.37 -4.56 -3.18
C MET A 1 -4.16 -5.29 -4.26
N GLU A 2 -4.63 -4.61 -5.30
CA GLU A 2 -5.51 -5.18 -6.35
C GLU A 2 -4.76 -5.90 -7.51
N GLY A 3 -3.50 -6.28 -7.30
CA GLY A 3 -2.76 -7.03 -8.31
C GLY A 3 -3.34 -8.44 -8.47
N SER A 4 -3.77 -8.80 -9.68
CA SER A 4 -4.34 -10.13 -9.99
C SER A 4 -3.35 -11.29 -9.79
N GLY A 5 -2.06 -11.00 -9.64
CA GLY A 5 -1.02 -11.98 -9.31
C GLY A 5 -1.18 -12.62 -7.93
N TRP A 6 -1.77 -11.94 -6.94
CA TRP A 6 -1.88 -12.48 -5.57
C TRP A 6 -2.84 -13.68 -5.48
N PRO A 7 -4.10 -13.59 -5.96
CA PRO A 7 -5.00 -14.73 -5.97
C PRO A 7 -4.48 -15.87 -6.85
N PHE A 8 -3.80 -15.55 -7.95
CA PHE A 8 -3.20 -16.53 -8.85
C PHE A 8 -2.10 -17.36 -8.16
N LEU A 9 -1.13 -16.70 -7.51
CA LEU A 9 -0.04 -17.38 -6.80
C LEU A 9 -0.52 -18.18 -5.57
N LEU A 10 -1.61 -17.73 -4.94
CA LEU A 10 -2.27 -18.49 -3.87
C LEU A 10 -2.97 -19.75 -4.42
N TYR A 11 -3.62 -19.63 -5.58
CA TYR A 11 -4.35 -20.73 -6.22
C TYR A 11 -3.41 -21.78 -6.83
N THR A 12 -2.29 -21.36 -7.44
CA THR A 12 -1.33 -22.27 -8.05
C THR A 12 -0.35 -22.90 -7.06
N GLU A 13 -0.40 -22.52 -5.78
CA GLU A 13 0.49 -22.95 -4.69
C GLU A 13 2.00 -22.72 -4.93
N GLN A 14 2.38 -22.05 -6.03
CA GLN A 14 3.79 -21.85 -6.39
C GLN A 14 4.50 -20.85 -5.49
N ALA A 15 3.76 -19.98 -4.78
CA ALA A 15 4.33 -18.96 -3.89
C ALA A 15 3.31 -18.48 -2.83
N LYS A 16 2.61 -19.42 -2.18
CA LYS A 16 1.48 -19.12 -1.29
C LYS A 16 1.87 -18.26 -0.07
N GLU A 17 2.94 -18.60 0.65
CA GLU A 17 3.39 -17.77 1.78
C GLU A 17 3.84 -16.38 1.31
N TYR A 18 4.57 -16.30 0.20
CA TYR A 18 5.05 -15.03 -0.35
C TYR A 18 3.90 -14.11 -0.74
N ALA A 19 2.88 -14.63 -1.45
CA ALA A 19 1.71 -13.87 -1.83
C ALA A 19 0.93 -13.35 -0.61
N ASN A 20 0.74 -14.18 0.42
CA ASN A 20 0.08 -13.78 1.66
C ASN A 20 0.86 -12.70 2.41
N GLN A 21 2.18 -12.86 2.57
CA GLN A 21 3.04 -11.89 3.26
C GLN A 21 3.07 -10.54 2.53
N ARG A 22 3.17 -10.55 1.20
CA ARG A 22 3.15 -9.33 0.38
C ARG A 22 1.81 -8.63 0.48
N PHE A 23 0.70 -9.34 0.35
CA PHE A 23 -0.64 -8.76 0.49
C PHE A 23 -0.83 -8.11 1.86
N HIS A 24 -0.50 -8.82 2.95
CA HIS A 24 -0.58 -8.27 4.31
C HIS A 24 0.29 -7.05 4.49
N SER A 25 1.53 -7.08 3.99
CA SER A 25 2.48 -5.97 4.10
C SER A 25 1.95 -4.71 3.42
N HIS A 26 1.44 -4.82 2.18
CA HIS A 26 0.84 -3.68 1.49
C HIS A 26 -0.42 -3.16 2.21
N HIS A 27 -1.28 -4.05 2.73
CA HIS A 27 -2.47 -3.67 3.48
C HIS A 27 -2.15 -2.92 4.78
N GLN A 28 -1.15 -3.39 5.53
CA GLN A 28 -0.69 -2.72 6.75
C GLN A 28 -0.13 -1.33 6.46
N ARG A 29 0.71 -1.18 5.42
CA ARG A 29 1.25 0.12 5.00
C ARG A 29 0.15 1.07 4.56
N PHE A 30 -0.80 0.60 3.76
CA PHE A 30 -1.94 1.40 3.34
C PHE A 30 -2.74 1.93 4.54
N ASN A 31 -3.10 1.07 5.49
CA ASN A 31 -3.83 1.50 6.69
C ASN A 31 -3.04 2.49 7.53
N LYS A 32 -1.71 2.35 7.62
CA LYS A 32 -0.84 3.29 8.30
C LYS A 32 -0.81 4.66 7.61
N LEU A 33 -0.74 4.69 6.28
CA LEU A 33 -0.83 5.93 5.51
C LEU A 33 -2.18 6.64 5.72
N ILE A 34 -3.29 5.89 5.69
CA ILE A 34 -4.62 6.44 5.99
C ILE A 34 -4.69 6.97 7.43
N TRP A 35 -4.09 6.27 8.39
CA TRP A 35 -4.03 6.73 9.78
C TRP A 35 -3.25 8.05 9.93
N GLY A 36 -2.11 8.18 9.26
CA GLY A 36 -1.33 9.43 9.20
C GLY A 36 -2.09 10.56 8.49
N ALA A 37 -2.75 10.26 7.38
CA ALA A 37 -3.50 11.23 6.58
C ALA A 37 -4.74 11.80 7.30
N LYS A 38 -5.22 11.16 8.37
CA LYS A 38 -6.31 11.70 9.21
C LYS A 38 -5.91 12.98 9.96
N ASP A 39 -4.62 13.16 10.27
CA ASP A 39 -4.12 14.35 10.95
C ASP A 39 -2.64 14.57 10.61
N PHE A 40 -2.38 15.47 9.67
CA PHE A 40 -1.02 15.80 9.24
C PHE A 40 -0.20 16.58 10.28
N ASN A 41 -0.84 17.13 11.32
CA ASN A 41 -0.12 17.84 12.38
C ASN A 41 0.45 16.89 13.45
N ASP A 42 -0.08 15.67 13.53
CA ASP A 42 0.35 14.64 14.47
C ASP A 42 1.54 13.84 13.92
N LYS A 43 2.74 14.37 14.13
CA LYS A 43 4.01 13.75 13.72
C LYS A 43 4.32 12.41 14.41
N ALA A 44 3.54 12.01 15.42
CA ALA A 44 3.71 10.71 16.08
C ALA A 44 3.06 9.56 15.29
N ARG A 45 2.15 9.86 14.34
CA ARG A 45 1.42 8.81 13.60
C ARG A 45 2.25 8.16 12.49
N ILE A 46 3.08 8.95 11.83
CA ILE A 46 4.02 8.46 10.81
C ILE A 46 5.22 9.40 10.77
N SER A 47 6.42 8.82 10.85
CA SER A 47 7.65 9.59 10.68
C SER A 47 7.98 9.78 9.20
N LEU A 48 8.77 10.81 8.89
CA LEU A 48 9.23 11.06 7.51
C LEU A 48 10.00 9.87 6.95
N ARG A 49 10.88 9.26 7.75
CA ARG A 49 11.67 8.09 7.35
C ARG A 49 10.79 6.91 6.96
N GLU A 50 9.73 6.65 7.73
CA GLU A 50 8.80 5.56 7.41
C GLU A 50 8.02 5.82 6.12
N LEU A 51 7.72 7.10 5.83
CA LEU A 51 7.09 7.48 4.56
C LEU A 51 8.04 7.24 3.39
N GLU A 52 9.30 7.69 3.50
CA GLU A 52 10.36 7.47 2.51
C GLU A 52 10.59 5.97 2.26
N ASP A 53 10.61 5.15 3.31
CA ASP A 53 10.75 3.70 3.19
C ASP A 53 9.56 3.07 2.44
N ILE A 54 8.33 3.53 2.71
CA ILE A 54 7.14 3.05 1.98
C ILE A 54 7.20 3.48 0.51
N GLU A 55 7.56 4.72 0.22
CA GLU A 55 7.73 5.23 -1.14
C GLU A 55 8.79 4.43 -1.90
N LEU A 56 9.94 4.15 -1.29
CA LEU A 56 11.00 3.36 -1.91
C LEU A 56 10.53 1.95 -2.28
N ILE A 57 9.81 1.27 -1.37
CA ILE A 57 9.38 -0.12 -1.57
C ILE A 57 8.20 -0.22 -2.56
N ASP A 58 7.26 0.73 -2.50
CA ASP A 58 5.98 0.68 -3.22
C ASP A 58 5.87 1.74 -4.36
N SER A 59 6.99 2.10 -5.00
CA SER A 59 7.15 3.17 -6.03
C SER A 59 6.67 2.83 -7.46
N CYS A 60 5.74 1.90 -7.65
CA CYS A 60 5.39 1.41 -9.00
C CYS A 60 4.83 2.49 -9.97
N PHE A 61 4.31 3.61 -9.44
CA PHE A 61 3.73 4.69 -10.23
C PHE A 61 4.22 6.04 -9.69
N GLN A 62 5.18 6.66 -10.39
CA GLN A 62 5.76 7.95 -9.98
C GLN A 62 4.78 9.12 -10.14
N ASP A 63 3.98 9.11 -11.21
CA ASP A 63 3.06 10.20 -11.57
C ASP A 63 1.59 9.77 -11.42
N ILE A 64 1.23 9.18 -10.28
CA ILE A 64 -0.15 8.74 -10.05
C ILE A 64 -1.11 9.95 -9.95
N ASP A 65 -2.12 10.01 -10.83
CA ASP A 65 -3.17 11.03 -10.73
C ASP A 65 -4.25 10.57 -9.75
N ILE A 66 -4.30 11.22 -8.59
CA ILE A 66 -5.29 10.96 -7.53
C ILE A 66 -6.74 11.27 -7.98
N LYS A 67 -6.94 12.04 -9.05
CA LYS A 67 -8.27 12.38 -9.56
C LYS A 67 -9.05 11.17 -10.06
N TYR A 68 -8.35 10.11 -10.48
CA TYR A 68 -9.00 8.87 -10.90
C TYR A 68 -9.82 8.19 -9.78
N PHE A 69 -9.51 8.50 -8.51
CA PHE A 69 -10.20 7.94 -7.36
C PHE A 69 -11.30 8.86 -6.81
N LYS A 70 -11.53 10.02 -7.44
CA LYS A 70 -12.61 10.91 -7.04
C LYS A 70 -13.96 10.26 -7.38
N LYS A 71 -14.90 10.31 -6.44
CA LYS A 71 -16.28 9.86 -6.69
C LYS A 71 -16.88 10.71 -7.80
N ILE A 72 -17.53 10.06 -8.76
CA ILE A 72 -18.34 10.74 -9.77
C ILE A 72 -19.66 11.13 -9.07
N ASP A 73 -19.95 12.43 -9.03
CA ASP A 73 -21.22 12.98 -8.53
C ASP A 73 -22.35 12.75 -9.55
#